data_AF-A0A852G7A3-F1
#
_entry.id   AF-A0A852G7A3-F1
#
_cell.length_a   1.000
_cell.length_b   1.000
_cell.length_c   1.000
_cell.angle_alpha   90.00
_cell.angle_beta   90.00
_cell.angle_gamma   90.00
#
_symmetry.space_group_name_H-M   'P 1'
#
loop_
_entity.id
_entity.type
_entity.pdbx_description
1 polymer ?
#
loop_
_entity_poly.entity_id
_entity_poly.type
_entity_poly.pdbx_seq_one_letter_code
_entity_poly.pdbx_strand_id
1 'polypeptide(L)'
;RRRGDLEQQLRTVIDELGKASAKAQGLPTPVTSAARMEANRHVLYILRAPDGRGTPKGAVIGFLKVGYKKLFLLVRFEGSGE
;
A
#
# COMPACT_ATOMS: atom_id res chain seq x y z
N ARG A 1 25.70 -2.39 -8.66
CA ARG A 1 24.85 -3.33 -9.45
C ARG A 1 23.73 -3.88 -8.56
N ARG A 2 24.03 -4.73 -7.55
CA ARG A 2 23.03 -5.39 -6.67
C ARG A 2 21.93 -4.52 -6.02
N ARG A 3 22.23 -3.28 -5.63
CA ARG A 3 21.25 -2.38 -4.98
C ARG A 3 20.14 -1.91 -5.93
N GLY A 4 20.50 -1.53 -7.16
CA GLY A 4 19.53 -1.08 -8.16
C GLY A 4 18.57 -2.21 -8.58
N ASP A 5 19.09 -3.43 -8.64
CA ASP A 5 18.29 -4.62 -8.96
C ASP A 5 17.23 -4.90 -7.87
N LEU A 6 17.62 -4.79 -6.59
CA LEU A 6 16.70 -4.97 -5.46
C LEU A 6 15.65 -3.85 -5.39
N GLU A 7 16.03 -2.61 -5.69
CA GLU A 7 15.12 -1.47 -5.74
C GLU A 7 14.09 -1.65 -6.86
N GLN A 8 14.53 -2.07 -8.04
CA GLN A 8 13.62 -2.38 -9.15
C GLN A 8 12.67 -3.54 -8.83
N GLN A 9 13.14 -4.58 -8.15
CA GLN A 9 12.29 -5.68 -7.67
C GLN A 9 11.23 -5.18 -6.67
N LEU A 10 11.61 -4.32 -5.72
CA LEU A 10 10.68 -3.72 -4.77
C LEU A 10 9.62 -2.88 -5.48
N ARG A 11 10.02 -2.07 -6.46
CA ARG A 11 9.09 -1.28 -7.29
C ARG A 11 8.05 -2.18 -7.95
N THR A 12 8.49 -3.28 -8.57
CA THR A 12 7.58 -4.25 -9.18
C THR A 12 6.62 -4.86 -8.15
N VAL A 13 7.09 -5.25 -6.96
CA VAL A 13 6.20 -5.77 -5.90
C VAL A 13 5.14 -4.74 -5.52
N ILE A 14 5.52 -3.46 -5.33
CA ILE A 14 4.57 -2.40 -4.96
C ILE A 14 3.54 -2.17 -6.07
N ASP A 15 3.95 -2.18 -7.34
CA ASP A 15 3.05 -1.99 -8.47
C ASP A 15 2.04 -3.14 -8.61
N GLU A 16 2.47 -4.40 -8.45
CA GLU A 16 1.57 -5.55 -8.49
C GLU A 16 0.61 -5.58 -7.30
N LEU A 17 1.08 -5.24 -6.09
CA LEU A 17 0.22 -5.06 -4.92
C LEU A 17 -0.83 -3.96 -5.15
N GLY A 18 -0.41 -2.84 -5.74
CA GLY A 18 -1.30 -1.74 -6.09
C GLY A 18 -2.40 -2.15 -7.06
N LYS A 19 -2.05 -2.90 -8.12
CA LYS A 19 -3.01 -3.46 -9.08
C LYS A 19 -3.97 -4.45 -8.43
N ALA A 20 -3.46 -5.38 -7.63
CA ALA A 20 -4.27 -6.36 -6.93
C ALA A 20 -5.28 -5.70 -5.97
N SER A 21 -4.83 -4.70 -5.20
CA SER A 21 -5.68 -3.93 -4.28
C SER A 21 -6.73 -3.09 -5.01
N ALA A 22 -6.40 -2.52 -6.17
CA ALA A 22 -7.35 -1.78 -7.00
C ALA A 22 -8.46 -2.69 -7.53
N LYS A 23 -8.08 -3.87 -8.06
CA LYS A 23 -9.03 -4.90 -8.51
C LYS A 23 -9.97 -5.33 -7.38
N ALA A 24 -9.43 -5.60 -6.19
CA ALA A 24 -10.22 -6.04 -5.03
C ALA A 24 -11.23 -4.97 -4.55
N GLN A 25 -10.91 -3.68 -4.72
CA GLN A 25 -11.78 -2.56 -4.34
C GLN A 25 -12.69 -2.07 -5.50
N GLY A 26 -12.59 -2.66 -6.70
CA GLY A 26 -13.34 -2.21 -7.88
C GLY A 26 -12.91 -0.82 -8.41
N LEU A 27 -11.66 -0.41 -8.15
CA LEU A 27 -11.15 0.89 -8.58
C LEU A 27 -10.70 0.84 -10.05
N PRO A 28 -10.94 1.90 -10.85
CA PRO A 28 -10.55 1.93 -12.26
C PRO A 28 -9.03 2.01 -12.46
N THR A 29 -8.29 2.52 -11.47
CA THR A 29 -6.82 2.62 -11.50
C THR A 29 -6.21 2.39 -10.11
N PRO A 30 -4.94 1.93 -10.03
CA PRO A 30 -4.24 1.81 -8.76
C PRO A 30 -3.98 3.15 -8.06
N VAL A 31 -4.38 3.24 -6.79
CA VAL A 31 -4.06 4.38 -5.89
C VAL A 31 -2.72 4.22 -5.16
N THR A 32 -2.07 3.07 -5.31
CA THR A 32 -0.75 2.73 -4.78
C THR A 32 0.11 2.24 -5.95
N SER A 33 1.31 2.81 -6.10
CA SER A 33 2.33 2.40 -7.06
C SER A 33 3.70 2.87 -6.56
N ALA A 34 4.78 2.28 -7.06
CA ALA A 34 6.13 2.66 -6.67
C ALA A 34 6.41 4.14 -6.96
N ALA A 35 6.06 4.60 -8.15
CA ALA A 35 6.20 6.02 -8.53
C ALA A 35 5.42 6.96 -7.59
N ARG A 36 4.19 6.59 -7.17
CA ARG A 36 3.43 7.40 -6.21
C ARG A 36 4.05 7.38 -4.81
N MET A 37 4.61 6.25 -4.38
CA MET A 37 5.31 6.12 -3.11
C MET A 37 6.57 6.98 -3.06
N GLU A 38 7.32 7.08 -4.16
CA GLU A 38 8.51 7.94 -4.25
C GLU A 38 8.14 9.43 -4.28
N ALA A 39 7.06 9.79 -4.97
CA ALA A 39 6.59 11.17 -5.06
C ALA A 39 5.88 11.66 -3.78
N ASN A 40 5.59 10.80 -2.82
CA ASN A 40 4.81 11.13 -1.63
C ASN A 40 5.50 10.68 -0.33
N ARG A 41 5.19 11.36 0.77
CA ARG A 41 5.59 10.92 2.12
C ARG A 41 4.61 9.89 2.69
N HIS A 42 4.40 8.80 1.98
CA HIS A 42 3.58 7.66 2.45
C HIS A 42 4.51 6.59 3.02
N VAL A 43 4.01 5.82 3.97
CA VAL A 43 4.69 4.64 4.54
C VAL A 43 3.90 3.41 4.12
N LEU A 44 4.61 2.37 3.66
CA LEU A 44 4.03 1.10 3.23
C LEU A 44 4.50 -0.02 4.15
N TYR A 45 3.57 -0.67 4.83
CA TYR A 45 3.81 -1.88 5.59
C TYR A 45 3.42 -3.08 4.74
N ILE A 46 4.34 -4.02 4.52
CA ILE A 46 4.12 -5.22 3.69
C ILE A 46 4.07 -6.44 4.60
N LEU A 47 2.99 -7.21 4.53
CA LEU A 47 2.85 -8.49 5.20
C LEU A 47 3.35 -9.61 4.28
N ARG A 48 4.40 -10.30 4.72
CA ARG A 48 4.96 -11.47 4.03
C ARG A 48 4.53 -12.75 4.73
N ALA A 49 4.26 -13.79 3.96
CA ALA A 49 4.04 -15.13 4.51
C ALA A 49 5.29 -15.65 5.22
N PRO A 50 5.14 -16.40 6.32
CA PRO A 50 6.25 -17.12 6.91
C PRO A 50 6.81 -18.13 5.90
N ASP A 51 8.13 -18.33 5.96
CA ASP A 51 8.78 -19.33 5.13
C ASP A 51 8.41 -20.73 5.65
N GLY A 52 7.86 -21.59 4.78
CA GLY A 52 7.38 -22.92 5.14
C GLY A 52 7.29 -23.85 3.93
N ARG A 53 6.94 -25.12 4.17
CA ARG A 53 6.74 -26.09 3.07
C ARG A 53 5.54 -25.66 2.23
N GLY A 54 5.78 -25.42 0.95
CA GLY A 54 4.74 -25.12 -0.05
C GLY A 54 4.45 -23.63 -0.27
N THR A 55 5.00 -22.72 0.54
CA THR A 55 4.92 -21.27 0.27
C THR A 55 6.13 -20.81 -0.54
N PRO A 56 5.96 -20.09 -1.67
CA PRO A 56 7.07 -19.47 -2.35
C PRO A 56 7.84 -18.57 -1.38
N LYS A 57 9.16 -18.72 -1.33
CA LYS A 57 10.01 -17.88 -0.48
C LYS A 57 9.77 -16.40 -0.84
N GLY A 58 9.37 -15.60 0.14
CA GLY A 58 9.10 -14.19 -0.10
C GLY A 58 7.67 -13.87 -0.54
N ALA A 59 6.75 -14.84 -0.54
CA ALA A 59 5.36 -14.59 -0.90
C ALA A 59 4.74 -13.47 -0.03
N VAL A 60 4.15 -12.49 -0.70
CA VAL A 60 3.49 -11.36 -0.05
C VAL A 60 2.01 -11.69 0.13
N ILE A 61 1.47 -11.46 1.33
CA ILE A 61 0.06 -11.67 1.67
C ILE A 61 -0.74 -10.40 1.41
N GLY A 62 -0.21 -9.23 1.78
CA GLY A 62 -0.92 -7.97 1.65
C GLY A 62 -0.09 -6.77 2.11
N PHE A 63 -0.72 -5.59 2.13
CA PHE A 63 -0.07 -4.35 2.57
C PHE A 63 -1.04 -3.36 3.22
N LEU A 64 -0.47 -2.43 3.99
CA LEU A 64 -1.14 -1.24 4.52
C LEU A 64 -0.33 0.00 4.12
N LYS A 65 -0.98 0.93 3.40
CA LYS A 65 -0.40 2.22 3.04
C LYS A 65 -1.00 3.31 3.91
N VAL A 66 -0.15 4.08 4.58
CA VAL A 66 -0.56 5.22 5.42
C VAL A 66 0.21 6.48 5.03
N GLY A 67 -0.32 7.65 5.40
CA GLY A 67 0.41 8.90 5.25
C GLY A 67 -0.41 10.10 5.68
N TYR A 68 0.23 11.07 6.32
CA TYR A 68 -0.41 12.29 6.76
C TYR A 68 -1.02 13.06 5.58
N LYS A 69 -2.19 13.64 5.82
CA LYS A 69 -2.90 14.52 4.88
C LYS A 69 -3.46 15.69 5.67
N LYS A 70 -3.29 16.90 5.14
CA LYS A 70 -4.05 18.06 5.61
C LYS A 70 -5.45 17.94 5.03
N LEU A 71 -6.43 17.66 5.87
CA LEU A 71 -7.82 17.50 5.49
C LEU A 71 -8.64 18.60 6.14
N PHE A 72 -9.62 19.12 5.41
CA PHE A 72 -10.72 19.88 6.01
C PHE A 72 -11.81 18.87 6.38
N LEU A 73 -12.03 18.69 7.68
CA LEU A 73 -13.03 17.75 8.19
C LEU A 73 -14.30 18.51 8.53
N LEU A 74 -15.44 18.03 8.03
CA LEU A 74 -16.74 18.47 8.50
C LEU A 74 -17.09 17.66 9.76
N VAL A 75 -17.19 18.34 10.90
CA VAL A 75 -17.68 17.73 12.14
C VAL A 75 -19.16 18.06 12.28
N ARG A 76 -20.01 17.03 12.39
CA ARG A 76 -21.39 17.24 12.83
C ARG A 76 -21.38 17.44 14.33
N PHE A 77 -21.76 18.63 14.78
CA PHE A 77 -22.16 18.83 16.16
C PHE A 77 -23.56 18.24 16.32
N GLU A 78 -23.65 17.00 16.79
CA GLU A 78 -24.88 16.56 17.44
C GLU A 78 -24.90 17.27 18.79
N GLY A 79 -25.60 18.41 18.85
CA GLY A 79 -25.89 19.05 20.12
C GLY A 79 -26.56 18.02 21.01
N SER A 80 -26.02 17.81 22.21
CA SER A 80 -26.72 17.12 23.27
C SER A 80 -28.05 17.85 23.44
N GLY A 81 -29.11 17.25 22.91
CA GLY A 81 -30.46 17.58 23.31
C GLY A 81 -30.50 17.47 24.83
N GLU A 82 -31.12 18.48 25.43
CA GLU A 82 -31.41 18.58 26.87
C GLU A 82 -31.77 17.24 27.52
#